data_AF-A0A2V9SW96-F1
#
_entry.id   AF-A0A2V9SW96-F1
#
_cell.length_a   1.000
_cell.length_b   1.000
_cell.length_c   1.000
_cell.angle_alpha   90.00
_cell.angle_beta   90.00
_cell.angle_gamma   90.00
#
_symmetry.space_group_name_H-M   'P 1'
#
loop_
_entity.id
_entity.type
_entity.pdbx_description
1 polymer ?
#
loop_
_entity_poly.entity_id
_entity_poly.type
_entity_poly.pdbx_seq_one_letter_code
_entity_poly.pdbx_strand_id
1 'polypeptide(L)'
;MTPLVSILIPAYNAEPWIADTIRSTLRQTWPRTEIIIVDDGSRDRTFEIAQQFSSDYVFVVTQENQGAAAARNRAFELCQGDYIQWLDADDLLWPDKIAKQMEASDGSYTRWGRTFTCRIRLGW
;
A
#
# COMPACT_ATOMS: atom_id res chain seq x y z
N MET A 1 7.30 -10.03 -19.08
CA MET A 1 8.04 -9.52 -17.90
C MET A 1 7.10 -9.58 -16.71
N THR A 2 7.59 -9.91 -15.51
CA THR A 2 6.74 -9.88 -14.31
C THR A 2 6.38 -8.43 -13.97
N PRO A 3 5.09 -8.06 -13.94
CA PRO A 3 4.68 -6.68 -13.66
C PRO A 3 4.97 -6.27 -12.20
N LEU A 4 5.30 -5.00 -12.02
CA LEU A 4 5.49 -4.37 -10.71
C LEU A 4 4.12 -3.96 -10.13
N VAL A 5 3.88 -4.29 -8.85
CA VAL A 5 2.68 -3.89 -8.13
C VAL A 5 3.03 -2.90 -7.03
N SER A 6 2.48 -1.68 -7.11
CA SER A 6 2.65 -0.65 -6.07
C SER A 6 1.56 -0.79 -5.01
N ILE A 7 1.97 -1.02 -3.77
CA ILE A 7 1.08 -1.06 -2.61
C ILE A 7 1.11 0.31 -1.93
N LEU A 8 -0.01 1.03 -2.00
CA LEU A 8 -0.11 2.41 -1.54
C LEU A 8 -0.88 2.48 -0.22
N ILE A 9 -0.23 3.01 0.82
CA ILE A 9 -0.72 3.05 2.20
C ILE A 9 -0.78 4.51 2.69
N PRO A 10 -1.90 5.22 2.51
CA PRO A 10 -2.12 6.48 3.21
C PRO A 10 -2.32 6.20 4.71
N ALA A 11 -1.62 6.91 5.58
CA ALA A 11 -1.65 6.71 7.01
C ALA A 11 -1.86 8.04 7.75
N TYR A 12 -2.72 8.02 8.77
CA TYR A 12 -2.89 9.13 9.70
C TYR A 12 -3.36 8.60 11.05
N ASN A 13 -2.57 8.81 12.10
CA ASN A 13 -2.82 8.31 13.46
C ASN A 13 -3.17 6.81 13.51
N ALA A 14 -2.33 5.99 12.88
CA ALA A 14 -2.48 4.54 12.76
C ALA A 14 -1.43 3.76 13.60
N GLU A 15 -0.87 4.36 14.65
CA GLU A 15 0.15 3.74 15.53
C GLU A 15 -0.17 2.29 15.94
N PRO A 16 -1.43 1.93 16.31
CA PRO A 16 -1.73 0.57 16.75
C PRO A 16 -1.65 -0.50 15.65
N TRP A 17 -1.74 -0.12 14.37
CA TRP A 17 -1.96 -1.07 13.27
C TRP A 17 -0.88 -1.03 12.20
N ILE A 18 -0.23 0.13 11.99
CA ILE A 18 0.65 0.38 10.85
C ILE A 18 1.79 -0.64 10.72
N ALA A 19 2.33 -1.11 11.85
CA ALA A 19 3.40 -2.12 11.84
C ALA A 19 2.93 -3.45 11.25
N ASP A 20 1.72 -3.89 11.59
CA ASP A 20 1.19 -5.18 11.12
C ASP A 20 0.68 -5.09 9.69
N THR A 21 0.12 -3.94 9.31
CA THR A 21 -0.20 -3.58 7.93
C THR A 21 1.04 -3.72 7.04
N ILE A 22 2.15 -3.06 7.39
CA ILE A 22 3.41 -3.14 6.62
C ILE A 22 3.97 -4.57 6.64
N ARG A 23 3.95 -5.27 7.78
CA ARG A 23 4.38 -6.68 7.81
C ARG A 23 3.58 -7.57 6.87
N SER A 24 2.28 -7.29 6.66
CA SER A 24 1.44 -8.06 5.75
C SER A 24 1.79 -7.83 4.27
N THR A 25 2.22 -6.62 3.91
CA THR A 25 2.67 -6.29 2.54
C THR A 25 4.04 -6.89 2.24
N LEU A 26 4.94 -6.95 3.23
CA LEU A 26 6.25 -7.60 3.11
C LEU A 26 6.16 -9.12 2.95
N ARG A 27 5.05 -9.74 3.36
CA ARG A 27 4.81 -11.19 3.26
C ARG A 27 4.12 -11.61 1.96
N GLN A 28 3.95 -10.69 1.00
CA GLN A 28 3.33 -11.04 -0.28
C GLN A 28 4.21 -12.01 -1.07
N THR A 29 3.60 -13.06 -1.63
CA THR A 29 4.30 -14.06 -2.45
C THR A 29 4.57 -13.59 -3.88
N TRP A 30 3.96 -12.48 -4.31
CA TRP A 30 4.28 -11.84 -5.58
C TRP A 30 5.68 -11.21 -5.54
N PRO A 31 6.59 -11.54 -6.47
CA PRO A 31 8.02 -11.23 -6.33
C PRO A 31 8.40 -9.78 -6.68
N ARG A 32 7.51 -9.00 -7.30
CA ARG A 32 7.79 -7.60 -7.69
C ARG A 32 6.75 -6.66 -7.11
N THR A 33 7.04 -6.18 -5.90
CA THR A 33 6.25 -5.17 -5.20
C THR A 33 7.12 -3.97 -4.84
N GLU A 34 6.49 -2.81 -4.78
CA GLU A 34 6.99 -1.65 -4.05
C GLU A 34 5.91 -1.20 -3.07
N ILE A 35 6.30 -0.64 -1.94
CA ILE A 35 5.39 -0.20 -0.87
C ILE A 35 5.63 1.28 -0.65
N ILE A 36 4.57 2.07 -0.73
CA ILE A 36 4.63 3.52 -0.54
C ILE A 36 3.67 3.89 0.59
N ILE A 37 4.23 4.33 1.70
CA ILE A 37 3.50 4.79 2.86
C ILE A 37 3.58 6.31 2.90
N VAL A 38 2.41 6.95 2.94
CA VAL A 38 2.29 8.41 3.07
C VAL A 38 1.66 8.73 4.41
N ASP A 39 2.47 9.18 5.35
CA ASP A 39 2.01 9.73 6.61
C ASP A 39 1.47 11.15 6.40
N ASP A 40 0.17 11.35 6.63
CA ASP A 40 -0.52 12.63 6.46
C ASP A 40 -0.42 13.50 7.73
N GLY A 41 0.79 13.66 8.26
CA GLY A 41 1.06 14.53 9.40
C GLY A 41 0.50 13.98 10.71
N SER A 42 0.75 12.69 10.99
CA SER A 42 0.27 12.05 12.22
C SER A 42 0.83 12.74 13.47
N ARG A 43 0.04 12.68 14.55
CA ARG A 43 0.42 13.24 15.87
C ARG A 43 0.86 12.17 16.87
N ASP A 44 0.74 10.91 16.47
CA ASP A 44 1.17 9.74 17.22
C ASP A 44 2.49 9.18 16.63
N ARG A 45 2.86 7.95 16.96
CA ARG A 45 4.10 7.34 16.48
C ARG A 45 3.99 6.67 15.10
N THR A 46 2.92 6.91 14.34
CA THR A 46 2.69 6.27 13.02
C THR A 46 3.89 6.41 12.09
N PHE A 47 4.38 7.64 11.90
CA PHE A 47 5.53 7.90 11.04
C PHE A 47 6.80 7.22 11.56
N GLU A 48 7.09 7.36 12.86
CA GLU A 48 8.27 6.76 13.49
C GLU A 48 8.28 5.22 13.29
N ILE A 49 7.13 4.58 13.47
CA ILE A 49 6.98 3.13 13.29
C ILE A 49 7.13 2.75 11.83
N ALA A 50 6.45 3.45 10.91
CA ALA A 50 6.56 3.17 9.47
C ALA A 50 8.00 3.33 8.96
N GLN A 51 8.70 4.37 9.41
CA GLN A 51 10.07 4.68 9.02
C GLN A 51 11.06 3.55 9.33
N GLN A 52 10.81 2.75 10.37
CA GLN A 52 11.62 1.58 10.72
C GLN A 52 11.60 0.47 9.65
N PHE A 53 10.59 0.45 8.78
CA PHE A 53 10.46 -0.52 7.70
C PHE A 53 11.05 -0.04 6.37
N SER A 54 11.59 1.19 6.30
CA SER A 54 12.09 1.74 5.05
C SER A 54 13.26 0.92 4.48
N SER A 55 13.24 0.72 3.17
CA SER A 55 14.21 -0.09 2.42
C SER A 55 14.21 0.33 0.96
N ASP A 56 14.98 -0.35 0.11
CA ASP A 56 15.06 -0.08 -1.33
C ASP A 56 13.71 -0.20 -2.08
N TYR A 57 12.70 -0.85 -1.47
CA TYR A 57 11.36 -1.02 -2.04
C TYR A 57 10.24 -0.63 -1.06
N VAL A 58 10.57 -0.06 0.10
CA VAL A 58 9.61 0.48 1.07
C VAL A 58 9.91 1.96 1.29
N PHE A 59 9.10 2.80 0.67
CA PHE A 59 9.21 4.24 0.73
C PHE A 59 8.24 4.79 1.77
N VAL A 60 8.77 5.56 2.72
CA VAL A 60 7.98 6.23 3.75
C VAL A 60 8.18 7.72 3.57
N VAL A 61 7.09 8.44 3.34
CA VAL A 61 7.09 9.89 3.21
C VAL A 61 6.09 10.48 4.18
N THR A 62 6.36 11.69 4.64
CA THR A 62 5.43 12.47 5.46
C THR A 62 5.07 13.76 4.75
N GLN A 63 3.89 14.28 5.02
CA GLN A 63 3.40 15.57 4.55
C GLN A 63 2.63 16.28 5.67
N GLU A 64 2.41 17.59 5.53
CA GLU A 64 1.44 18.27 6.38
C GLU A 64 0.03 17.68 6.14
N ASN A 65 -0.75 17.55 7.21
CA ASN A 65 -2.09 16.98 7.16
C ASN A 65 -2.99 17.73 6.17
N GLN A 66 -3.27 17.08 5.04
CA GLN A 66 -4.08 17.62 3.94
C GLN A 66 -5.28 16.71 3.62
N GLY A 67 -5.49 15.68 4.45
CA GLY A 67 -6.57 14.73 4.33
C GLY A 67 -6.20 13.52 3.46
N ALA A 68 -6.98 12.45 3.63
CA ALA A 68 -6.70 11.16 3.03
C ALA A 68 -6.70 11.17 1.48
N ALA A 69 -7.37 12.14 0.83
CA ALA A 69 -7.31 12.28 -0.63
C ALA A 69 -5.94 12.81 -1.09
N ALA A 70 -5.39 13.80 -0.38
CA ALA A 70 -4.07 14.33 -0.69
C ALA A 70 -2.99 13.27 -0.47
N ALA A 71 -3.06 12.53 0.63
CA ALA A 71 -2.14 11.43 0.91
C ALA A 71 -2.18 10.33 -0.18
N ARG A 72 -3.38 9.97 -0.65
CA ARG A 72 -3.54 9.01 -1.76
C ARG A 72 -2.94 9.54 -3.06
N ASN A 73 -3.24 10.78 -3.44
CA ASN A 73 -2.68 11.39 -4.64
C ASN A 73 -1.16 11.43 -4.58
N ARG A 74 -0.60 11.78 -3.42
CA ARG A 74 0.85 11.78 -3.21
C ARG A 74 1.46 10.39 -3.39
N ALA A 75 0.82 9.35 -2.84
CA ALA A 75 1.25 7.96 -3.03
C ALA A 75 1.21 7.55 -4.51
N PHE A 76 0.15 7.95 -5.22
CA PHE A 76 -0.03 7.68 -6.65
C PHE A 76 1.04 8.36 -7.51
N GLU A 77 1.39 9.61 -7.22
CA GLU A 77 2.45 10.34 -7.93
C GLU A 77 3.84 9.71 -7.74
N LEU A 78 4.07 9.06 -6.61
CA LEU A 78 5.35 8.42 -6.28
C LEU A 78 5.49 7.01 -6.87
N CYS A 79 4.37 6.36 -7.24
CA CYS A 79 4.38 4.97 -7.66
C CYS A 79 4.91 4.76 -9.08
N GLN A 80 5.54 3.61 -9.31
CA GLN A 80 6.16 3.22 -10.58
C GLN A 80 5.62 1.89 -11.12
N GLY A 81 4.67 1.27 -10.41
CA GLY A 81 4.12 -0.05 -10.75
C GLY A 81 3.17 -0.02 -11.93
N ASP A 82 3.10 -1.18 -12.59
CA ASP A 82 2.13 -1.46 -13.66
C ASP A 82 0.71 -1.59 -13.10
N TYR A 83 0.60 -1.94 -11.80
CA TYR A 83 -0.65 -2.13 -11.07
C TYR A 83 -0.60 -1.50 -9.68
N ILE A 84 -1.76 -1.14 -9.15
CA ILE A 84 -1.89 -0.47 -7.87
C ILE A 84 -2.81 -1.26 -6.93
N GLN A 85 -2.33 -1.50 -5.71
CA GLN A 85 -3.09 -2.03 -4.58
C GLN A 85 -3.18 -0.96 -3.50
N TRP A 86 -4.37 -0.37 -3.34
CA TRP A 86 -4.63 0.49 -2.18
C TRP A 86 -4.78 -0.36 -0.92
N LEU A 87 -4.19 0.07 0.18
CA LEU A 87 -4.33 -0.59 1.47
C LEU A 87 -4.48 0.47 2.55
N ASP A 88 -5.55 0.39 3.31
CA ASP A 88 -5.73 1.29 4.46
C ASP A 88 -4.73 0.89 5.57
N ALA A 89 -4.31 1.88 6.37
CA ALA A 89 -3.25 1.71 7.38
C ALA A 89 -3.60 0.74 8.53
N ASP A 90 -4.87 0.34 8.63
CA ASP A 90 -5.46 -0.55 9.62
C ASP A 90 -5.92 -1.91 9.06
N ASP A 91 -5.62 -2.20 7.79
CA ASP A 91 -5.99 -3.44 7.11
C ASP A 91 -4.78 -4.36 6.85
N LEU A 92 -5.05 -5.67 6.69
CA LEU A 92 -4.02 -6.67 6.37
C LEU A 92 -4.22 -7.27 4.98
N LEU A 93 -3.11 -7.54 4.28
CA LEU A 93 -3.12 -8.36 3.06
C LEU A 93 -2.86 -9.83 3.39
N TRP A 94 -3.67 -10.72 2.82
CA TRP A 94 -3.37 -12.14 2.81
C TRP A 94 -2.09 -12.42 1.99
N PRO A 95 -1.18 -13.34 2.40
CA PRO A 95 0.11 -13.54 1.73
C PRO A 95 0.05 -13.75 0.20
N ASP A 96 -0.96 -14.47 -0.29
CA ASP A 96 -1.10 -14.76 -1.72
C ASP A 96 -2.08 -13.84 -2.46
N LYS A 97 -2.53 -12.75 -1.82
CA LYS A 97 -3.59 -11.89 -2.38
C LYS A 97 -3.16 -11.31 -3.72
N ILE A 98 -1.98 -10.69 -3.80
CA ILE A 98 -1.50 -10.07 -5.04
C ILE A 98 -1.27 -11.13 -6.11
N ALA A 99 -0.60 -12.25 -5.77
CA ALA A 99 -0.35 -13.32 -6.72
C ALA A 99 -1.64 -13.85 -7.36
N LYS A 100 -2.66 -14.13 -6.56
CA LYS A 100 -3.97 -14.59 -7.03
C LYS A 100 -4.70 -13.56 -7.89
N GLN A 101 -4.59 -12.27 -7.57
CA GLN A 101 -5.18 -11.21 -8.37
C GLN A 101 -4.47 -11.06 -9.73
N MET A 102 -3.14 -11.20 -9.75
CA MET A 102 -2.37 -11.17 -10.99
C MET A 102 -2.69 -12.36 -11.89
N GLU A 103 -2.80 -13.57 -11.33
CA GLU A 103 -3.22 -14.78 -12.06
C GLU A 103 -4.63 -14.63 -12.65
N ALA A 104 -5.58 -14.08 -11.89
CA ALA A 104 -6.95 -13.87 -12.34
C ALA A 104 -7.10 -12.74 -13.39
N SER A 105 -6.11 -11.85 -13.50
CA SER A 105 -6.14 -10.71 -14.41
C SER A 105 -5.69 -11.04 -15.84
N ASP A 106 -5.27 -12.28 -16.10
CA ASP A 106 -4.72 -12.73 -17.37
C ASP A 106 -5.80 -12.75 -18.48
N GLY A 107 -5.87 -11.67 -19.27
CA GLY A 107 -6.60 -11.67 -20.54
C GLY A 107 -7.16 -10.33 -21.06
N SER A 108 -7.27 -9.27 -20.26
CA SER A 108 -7.80 -7.98 -20.77
C SER A 108 -6.89 -6.80 -20.45
N TYR A 109 -5.85 -6.67 -21.25
CA TYR A 109 -4.97 -5.50 -21.28
C TYR A 109 -5.79 -4.26 -21.67
N THR A 110 -6.07 -3.37 -20.72
CA THR A 110 -6.60 -2.04 -21.03
C THR A 110 -5.96 -1.02 -20.11
N ARG A 111 -5.35 -0.02 -20.74
CA ARG A 111 -4.40 0.98 -20.24
C ARG A 111 -5.00 2.04 -19.29
N TRP A 112 -5.99 1.68 -18.48
CA TRP A 112 -6.61 2.61 -17.53
C TRP A 112 -6.64 1.96 -16.15
N GLY A 113 -5.99 2.64 -15.19
CA GLY A 113 -5.59 2.11 -13.89
C GLY A 113 -6.65 1.27 -13.20
N ARG A 114 -6.38 -0.04 -13.10
CA ARG A 114 -7.17 -0.92 -12.26
C ARG A 114 -6.59 -0.89 -10.85
N THR A 115 -7.29 -0.15 -10.00
CA THR A 115 -7.21 -0.29 -8.54
C THR A 115 -7.65 -1.70 -8.18
N PHE A 116 -6.73 -2.55 -7.73
CA PHE A 116 -7.09 -3.79 -7.05
C PHE A 116 -7.56 -3.43 -5.63
N THR A 117 -8.86 -3.53 -5.37
CA THR A 117 -9.39 -3.43 -4.00
C THR A 117 -10.05 -4.76 -3.66
N CYS A 118 -9.40 -5.56 -2.83
CA CYS A 118 -10.10 -6.60 -2.08
C CYS A 118 -10.29 -6.05 -0.67
N ARG A 119 -11.54 -5.63 -0.41
CA ARG A 119 -12.06 -5.27 0.90
C ARG A 119 -12.14 -6.55 1.72
N ILE A 120 -11.20 -6.78 2.63
CA ILE A 120 -11.41 -7.78 3.69
C ILE A 120 -12.30 -7.07 4.70
N ARG A 121 -13.55 -7.50 4.79
CA ARG A 121 -14.54 -6.95 5.71
C ARG A 121 -14.12 -7.39 7.13
N LEU A 122 -13.38 -6.57 7.86
CA LEU A 122 -13.32 -6.68 9.31
C LEU A 122 -14.66 -6.18 9.84
N GLY A 123 -15.40 -7.10 10.46
CA GLY A 123 -16.76 -6.86 10.91
C GLY A 123 -16.84 -5.84 12.05
N TRP A 124 -17.74 -4.87 11.88
CA TRP A 124 -18.68 -4.43 12.90
C TRP A 124 -20.07 -4.38 12.24
#